data_AF-G0NMR1-F1
#
_entry.id   AF-G0NMR1-F1
#
_cell.length_a   1.000
_cell.length_b   1.000
_cell.length_c   1.000
_cell.angle_alpha   90.00
_cell.angle_beta   90.00
_cell.angle_gamma   90.00
#
_symmetry.space_group_name_H-M   'P 1'
#
loop_
_entity.id
_entity.type
_entity.pdbx_description
1 polymer ?
#
loop_
_entity_poly.entity_id
_entity_poly.type
_entity_poly.pdbx_seq_one_letter_code
_entity_poly.pdbx_strand_id
1 'polypeptide(L)'
;MAPEFFIYLFLGLIELSVSTFLLATVVNNARLRDKYSIFLVKFIVDIVVACLLLLLAYLDKNADERICGATLVISTSIPLLQVLLLLCEVIDWSLAAFSPVYFHHSSLFTRILPFIAGAICYTIILTALVVIDATSMTMSCINSPEASAVTSAYDFSLAITTVCVVGLALLLHRNLNSAYFRPVMLHFIATLFLEEIPLLTCILLKYSNSKSAIFAADLTNWLVCIHSLLHSSYFVYNHQDYREAVKSLFKKWKVVRSGSG
;
A
#
# COMPACT_ATOMS: atom_id res chain seq x y z
N MET A 1 -12.37 19.50 -16.03
CA MET A 1 -11.36 18.65 -15.37
C MET A 1 -12.00 18.21 -14.06
N ALA A 2 -12.12 16.90 -13.86
CA ALA A 2 -12.88 16.36 -12.74
C ALA A 2 -12.10 16.55 -11.42
N PRO A 3 -12.76 16.73 -10.27
CA PRO A 3 -12.08 16.88 -8.97
C PRO A 3 -11.18 15.68 -8.62
N GLU A 4 -11.52 14.48 -9.10
CA GLU A 4 -10.80 13.22 -8.92
C GLU A 4 -9.37 13.31 -9.44
N PHE A 5 -9.17 13.90 -10.62
CA PHE A 5 -7.85 14.18 -11.20
C PHE A 5 -6.90 14.87 -10.22
N PHE A 6 -7.38 15.94 -9.56
CA PHE A 6 -6.54 16.72 -8.65
C PHE A 6 -6.19 15.95 -7.39
N ILE A 7 -7.11 15.11 -6.90
CA ILE A 7 -6.88 14.27 -5.73
C ILE A 7 -5.83 13.19 -6.05
N TYR A 8 -5.97 12.49 -7.18
CA TYR A 8 -5.00 11.51 -7.64
C TYR A 8 -3.60 12.12 -7.83
N LEU A 9 -3.52 13.30 -8.45
CA LEU A 9 -2.27 14.00 -8.64
C LEU A 9 -1.63 14.41 -7.30
N PHE A 10 -2.42 14.99 -6.40
CA PHE A 10 -1.93 15.43 -5.10
C PHE A 10 -1.43 14.26 -4.25
N LEU A 11 -2.26 13.22 -4.10
CA LEU A 11 -1.92 12.02 -3.33
C LEU A 11 -0.74 11.25 -3.93
N GLY A 12 -0.73 11.08 -5.25
CA GLY A 12 0.39 10.44 -5.94
C GLY A 12 1.71 11.19 -5.76
N LEU A 13 1.71 12.52 -5.87
CA LEU A 13 2.93 13.31 -5.70
C LEU A 13 3.45 13.32 -4.26
N ILE A 14 2.55 13.44 -3.27
CA ILE A 14 2.97 13.45 -1.86
C ILE A 14 3.49 12.08 -1.43
N GLU A 15 2.81 10.99 -1.80
CA GLU A 15 3.24 9.62 -1.51
C GLU A 15 4.59 9.33 -2.18
N LEU A 16 4.73 9.65 -3.46
CA LEU A 16 5.99 9.49 -4.19
C LEU A 16 7.14 10.23 -3.51
N SER A 17 6.90 11.48 -3.10
CA SER A 17 7.90 12.32 -2.46
C SER A 17 8.32 11.77 -1.10
N VAL A 18 7.35 11.41 -0.26
CA VAL A 18 7.59 10.86 1.08
C VAL A 18 8.32 9.53 0.96
N SER A 19 7.80 8.59 0.20
CA SER A 19 8.34 7.23 0.12
C SER A 19 9.70 7.17 -0.56
N THR A 20 9.94 8.01 -1.58
CA THR A 20 11.29 8.17 -2.16
C THR A 20 12.28 8.76 -1.15
N PHE A 21 11.87 9.78 -0.39
CA PHE A 21 12.71 10.36 0.65
C PHE A 21 13.04 9.36 1.76
N LEU A 22 12.04 8.57 2.17
CA LEU A 22 12.21 7.52 3.18
C LEU A 22 13.21 6.47 2.70
N LEU A 23 12.99 5.95 1.50
CA LEU A 23 13.85 4.97 0.85
C LEU A 23 15.29 5.48 0.71
N ALA A 24 15.47 6.68 0.17
CA ALA A 24 16.79 7.28 -0.02
C ALA A 24 17.56 7.44 1.29
N THR A 25 16.86 7.79 2.38
CA THR A 25 17.48 7.93 3.71
C THR A 25 17.97 6.59 4.25
N VAL A 26 17.20 5.51 4.08
CA VAL A 26 17.61 4.17 4.53
C VAL A 26 18.75 3.62 3.67
N VAL A 27 18.67 3.75 2.35
CA VAL A 27 19.70 3.22 1.43
C VAL A 27 21.06 3.90 1.64
N ASN A 28 21.07 5.21 1.88
CA ASN A 28 22.29 5.99 2.05
C ASN A 28 22.91 5.90 3.46
N ASN A 29 22.27 5.21 4.41
CA ASN A 29 22.78 5.04 5.76
C ASN A 29 22.90 3.55 6.10
N ALA A 30 24.12 3.01 6.10
CA ALA A 30 24.39 1.59 6.33
C ALA A 30 23.76 1.07 7.63
N ARG A 31 23.81 1.85 8.72
CA ARG A 31 23.20 1.46 10.01
C ARG A 31 21.68 1.34 9.93
N LEU A 32 21.02 2.27 9.21
CA LEU A 32 19.57 2.19 9.01
C LEU A 32 19.22 1.03 8.07
N ARG A 33 20.00 0.82 7.02
CA ARG A 33 19.79 -0.29 6.08
C ARG A 33 19.78 -1.63 6.79
N ASP A 34 20.74 -1.91 7.65
CA ASP A 34 20.81 -3.19 8.36
C ASP A 34 19.60 -3.41 9.29
N LYS A 35 19.11 -2.34 9.91
CA LYS A 35 17.98 -2.39 10.87
C LYS A 35 16.61 -2.37 10.21
N TYR A 36 16.47 -1.67 9.08
CA TYR A 36 15.19 -1.39 8.42
C TYR A 36 15.09 -2.04 7.03
N SER A 37 15.91 -3.05 6.74
CA SER A 37 15.91 -3.73 5.43
C SER A 37 14.53 -4.24 4.99
N ILE A 38 13.69 -4.68 5.92
CA ILE A 38 12.31 -5.13 5.60
C ILE A 38 11.42 -3.94 5.18
N PHE A 39 11.61 -2.77 5.78
CA PHE A 39 10.88 -1.55 5.42
C PHE A 39 11.29 -0.98 4.05
N LEU A 40 12.43 -1.39 3.49
CA LEU A 40 12.78 -1.01 2.10
C LEU A 40 11.73 -1.51 1.11
N VAL A 41 11.22 -2.72 1.31
CA VAL A 41 10.19 -3.31 0.45
C VAL A 41 8.91 -2.49 0.54
N LYS A 42 8.51 -2.09 1.75
CA LYS A 42 7.36 -1.20 1.99
C LYS A 42 7.47 0.08 1.16
N PHE A 43 8.57 0.82 1.28
CA PHE A 43 8.74 2.08 0.55
C PHE A 43 8.77 1.91 -0.96
N ILE A 44 9.25 0.77 -1.46
CA ILE A 44 9.21 0.46 -2.90
C ILE A 44 7.76 0.23 -3.36
N VAL A 45 6.98 -0.54 -2.60
CA VAL A 45 5.55 -0.77 -2.90
C VAL A 45 4.79 0.55 -2.87
N ASP A 46 5.06 1.41 -1.89
CA ASP A 46 4.46 2.74 -1.77
C ASP A 46 4.78 3.64 -2.98
N ILE A 47 6.02 3.62 -3.47
CA ILE A 47 6.41 4.30 -4.71
C ILE A 47 5.65 3.74 -5.92
N VAL A 48 5.50 2.43 -6.01
CA VAL A 48 4.72 1.80 -7.10
C VAL A 48 3.27 2.25 -7.05
N VAL A 49 2.65 2.25 -5.87
CA VAL A 49 1.27 2.75 -5.66
C VAL A 49 1.15 4.22 -6.05
N ALA A 50 2.11 5.06 -5.67
CA ALA A 50 2.14 6.46 -6.06
C ALA A 50 2.18 6.62 -7.58
N CYS A 51 3.01 5.85 -8.28
CA CYS A 51 3.07 5.84 -9.74
C CYS A 51 1.75 5.40 -10.37
N LEU A 52 1.06 4.40 -9.80
CA LEU A 52 -0.25 3.95 -10.28
C LEU A 52 -1.32 5.04 -10.10
N LEU A 53 -1.32 5.78 -8.99
CA LEU A 53 -2.22 6.93 -8.79
C LEU A 53 -1.96 8.05 -9.80
N LEU A 54 -0.70 8.36 -10.08
CA LEU A 54 -0.34 9.35 -11.11
C LEU A 54 -0.75 8.89 -12.51
N LEU A 55 -0.66 7.58 -12.77
CA LEU A 55 -1.14 6.99 -14.01
C LEU A 55 -2.66 7.10 -14.12
N LEU A 56 -3.43 6.86 -13.05
CA LEU A 56 -4.87 7.12 -13.01
C LEU A 56 -5.20 8.59 -13.28
N ALA A 57 -4.47 9.54 -12.69
CA ALA A 57 -4.65 10.97 -12.99
C ALA A 57 -4.40 11.27 -14.49
N TYR A 58 -3.37 10.66 -15.08
CA TYR A 58 -3.09 10.81 -16.50
C TYR A 58 -4.21 10.22 -17.38
N LEU A 59 -4.75 9.06 -17.00
CA LEU A 59 -5.81 8.38 -17.74
C LEU A 59 -7.15 9.13 -17.63
N ASP A 60 -7.51 9.62 -16.44
CA ASP A 60 -8.72 10.43 -16.20
C ASP A 60 -8.72 11.71 -17.04
N LYS A 61 -7.55 12.33 -17.22
CA LYS A 61 -7.38 13.50 -18.09
C LYS A 61 -7.66 13.20 -19.58
N ASN A 62 -7.43 11.96 -20.01
CA ASN A 62 -7.49 11.54 -21.41
C ASN A 62 -8.70 10.61 -21.69
N ALA A 63 -9.79 10.79 -20.93
CA ALA A 63 -10.99 9.94 -20.92
C ALA A 63 -11.51 9.58 -22.33
N ASP A 64 -11.06 8.43 -22.83
CA ASP A 64 -11.50 7.79 -24.06
C ASP A 64 -12.04 6.41 -23.66
N GLU A 65 -13.19 5.99 -24.19
CA GLU A 65 -13.88 4.75 -23.77
C GLU A 65 -12.99 3.50 -23.95
N ARG A 66 -11.99 3.58 -24.83
CA ARG A 66 -10.99 2.53 -25.10
C ARG A 66 -10.01 2.28 -23.96
N ILE A 67 -9.92 3.16 -22.95
CA ILE A 67 -8.91 3.09 -21.88
C ILE A 67 -9.52 2.61 -20.54
N CYS A 68 -10.81 2.28 -20.54
CA CYS A 68 -11.52 1.97 -19.32
C CYS A 68 -11.04 0.67 -18.65
N GLY A 69 -10.73 -0.36 -19.44
CA GLY A 69 -10.16 -1.61 -18.94
C GLY A 69 -8.82 -1.44 -18.22
N ALA A 70 -7.88 -0.72 -18.84
CA ALA A 70 -6.60 -0.39 -18.21
C ALA A 70 -6.77 0.42 -16.90
N THR A 71 -7.67 1.41 -16.90
CA THR A 71 -8.00 2.21 -15.70
C THR A 71 -8.48 1.32 -14.56
N LEU A 72 -9.34 0.35 -14.89
CA LEU A 72 -9.92 -0.58 -13.94
C LEU A 72 -8.87 -1.54 -13.36
N VAL A 73 -8.00 -2.11 -14.20
CA VAL A 73 -6.86 -2.95 -13.78
C VAL A 73 -5.95 -2.18 -12.84
N ILE A 74 -5.56 -0.94 -13.22
CA ILE A 74 -4.72 -0.07 -12.40
C ILE A 74 -5.40 0.23 -11.06
N SER A 75 -6.68 0.60 -11.07
CA SER A 75 -7.45 0.87 -9.86
C SER A 75 -7.45 -0.33 -8.91
N THR A 76 -7.73 -1.55 -9.38
CA THR A 76 -7.70 -2.74 -8.51
C THR A 76 -6.31 -3.14 -8.02
N SER A 77 -5.27 -2.79 -8.78
CA SER A 77 -3.90 -3.15 -8.43
C SER A 77 -3.39 -2.39 -7.19
N ILE A 78 -3.90 -1.19 -6.95
CA ILE A 78 -3.54 -0.34 -5.81
C ILE A 78 -3.88 -1.00 -4.46
N PRO A 79 -5.14 -1.32 -4.13
CA PRO A 79 -5.47 -1.99 -2.89
C PRO A 79 -4.81 -3.38 -2.82
N LEU A 80 -4.75 -4.14 -3.92
CA LEU A 80 -4.15 -5.47 -3.92
C LEU A 80 -2.67 -5.45 -3.50
N LEU A 81 -1.88 -4.49 -4.00
CA LEU A 81 -0.48 -4.32 -3.60
C LEU A 81 -0.35 -4.04 -2.09
N GLN A 82 -1.18 -3.12 -1.57
CA GLN A 82 -1.10 -2.68 -0.19
C GLN A 82 -1.56 -3.76 0.78
N VAL A 83 -2.63 -4.50 0.48
CA VAL A 83 -3.10 -5.58 1.35
C VAL A 83 -2.17 -6.79 1.36
N LEU A 84 -1.49 -7.09 0.23
CA LEU A 84 -0.46 -8.13 0.20
C LEU A 84 0.78 -7.74 1.01
N LEU A 85 1.20 -6.48 0.93
CA LEU A 85 2.25 -5.93 1.79
C LEU A 85 1.84 -6.01 3.26
N LEU A 86 0.62 -5.59 3.59
CA LEU A 86 0.07 -5.65 4.94
C LEU A 86 0.05 -7.08 5.49
N LEU A 87 -0.35 -8.07 4.69
CA LEU A 87 -0.33 -9.47 5.09
C LEU A 87 1.09 -9.92 5.47
N CYS A 88 2.09 -9.52 4.68
CA CYS A 88 3.49 -9.82 4.98
C CYS A 88 3.93 -9.17 6.30
N GLU A 89 3.54 -7.93 6.56
CA GLU A 89 3.81 -7.22 7.82
C GLU A 89 3.14 -7.91 9.02
N VAL A 90 1.87 -8.31 8.90
CA VAL A 90 1.13 -9.02 9.94
C VAL A 90 1.75 -10.38 10.23
N ILE A 91 2.23 -11.10 9.22
CA ILE A 91 2.97 -12.36 9.42
C ILE A 91 4.27 -12.12 10.19
N ASP A 92 5.07 -11.12 9.78
CA ASP A 92 6.34 -10.80 10.45
C ASP A 92 6.13 -10.42 11.92
N TRP A 93 5.10 -9.61 12.21
CA TRP A 93 4.73 -9.23 13.58
C TRP A 93 4.18 -10.39 14.39
N SER A 94 3.42 -11.29 13.75
CA SER A 94 2.93 -12.50 14.37
C SER A 94 4.10 -13.42 14.77
N LEU A 95 5.09 -13.59 13.90
CA LEU A 95 6.29 -14.35 14.23
C LEU A 95 7.03 -13.71 15.42
N ALA A 96 7.18 -12.38 15.44
CA ALA A 96 7.81 -11.67 16.55
C ALA A 96 7.06 -11.87 17.88
N ALA A 97 5.73 -11.81 17.87
CA ALA A 97 4.90 -11.86 19.09
C ALA A 97 4.63 -13.28 19.61
N PHE A 98 4.48 -14.25 18.71
CA PHE A 98 4.11 -15.63 19.04
C PHE A 98 5.29 -16.59 19.05
N SER A 99 6.36 -16.31 18.29
CA SER A 99 7.56 -17.16 18.21
C SER A 99 8.86 -16.35 18.28
N PRO A 100 9.12 -15.62 19.38
CA PRO A 100 10.24 -14.69 19.48
C PRO A 100 11.62 -15.35 19.32
N VAL A 101 11.77 -16.59 19.81
CA VAL A 101 13.03 -17.34 19.67
C VAL A 101 13.32 -17.62 18.20
N TYR A 102 12.33 -18.11 17.44
CA TYR A 102 12.48 -18.33 16.01
C TYR A 102 12.74 -17.00 15.27
N PHE A 103 12.03 -15.94 15.62
CA PHE A 103 12.19 -14.62 15.02
C PHE A 103 13.61 -14.06 15.16
N HIS A 104 14.22 -14.19 16.34
CA HIS A 104 15.59 -13.71 16.58
C HIS A 104 16.67 -14.56 15.90
N HIS A 105 16.42 -15.85 15.68
CA HIS A 105 17.33 -16.74 14.95
C HIS A 105 17.10 -16.77 13.44
N SER A 106 15.98 -16.22 12.96
CA SER A 106 15.64 -16.20 11.55
C SER A 106 16.56 -15.24 10.80
N SER A 107 17.08 -15.71 9.66
CA SER A 107 17.81 -14.85 8.75
C SER A 107 16.90 -13.78 8.15
N LEU A 108 17.47 -12.64 7.73
CA LEU A 108 16.74 -11.60 7.00
C LEU A 108 16.07 -12.19 5.74
N PHE A 109 16.75 -13.11 5.04
CA PHE A 109 16.21 -13.76 3.85
C PHE A 109 14.92 -14.54 4.15
N THR A 110 14.89 -15.31 5.24
CA THR A 110 13.69 -16.05 5.69
C THR A 110 12.54 -15.10 5.97
N ARG A 111 12.82 -13.94 6.58
CA ARG A 111 11.80 -12.92 6.89
C ARG A 111 11.30 -12.15 5.66
N ILE A 112 12.10 -12.09 4.58
CA ILE A 112 11.70 -11.47 3.31
C ILE A 112 10.88 -12.45 2.43
N LEU A 113 10.96 -13.76 2.67
CA LEU A 113 10.28 -14.77 1.85
C LEU A 113 8.76 -14.55 1.69
N PRO A 114 7.99 -14.16 2.73
CA PRO A 114 6.57 -13.80 2.57
C PRO A 114 6.36 -12.67 1.56
N PHE A 115 7.24 -11.66 1.55
CA PHE A 115 7.17 -10.54 0.61
C PHE A 115 7.45 -10.98 -0.83
N ILE A 116 8.41 -11.90 -1.03
CA ILE A 116 8.67 -12.50 -2.35
C ILE A 116 7.45 -13.28 -2.83
N ALA A 117 6.86 -14.10 -1.97
CA ALA A 117 5.63 -14.84 -2.29
C ALA A 117 4.46 -13.90 -2.61
N GLY A 118 4.30 -12.81 -1.85
CA GLY A 118 3.31 -11.77 -2.10
C GLY A 118 3.52 -11.09 -3.46
N ALA A 119 4.76 -10.75 -3.82
CA ALA A 119 5.08 -10.17 -5.12
C ALA A 119 4.78 -11.12 -6.30
N ILE A 120 5.07 -12.41 -6.12
CA ILE A 120 4.72 -13.45 -7.11
C ILE A 120 3.19 -13.55 -7.25
N CYS A 121 2.47 -13.62 -6.12
CA CYS A 121 1.00 -13.67 -6.10
C CYS A 121 0.38 -12.46 -6.81
N TYR A 122 0.86 -11.25 -6.49
CA TYR A 122 0.46 -10.02 -7.16
C TYR A 122 0.67 -10.09 -8.67
N THR A 123 1.86 -10.53 -9.11
CA THR A 123 2.21 -10.60 -10.53
C THR A 123 1.29 -11.56 -11.29
N ILE A 124 0.94 -12.71 -10.69
CA ILE A 124 0.01 -13.68 -11.28
C ILE A 124 -1.38 -13.07 -11.44
N ILE A 125 -1.92 -12.45 -10.38
CA ILE A 125 -3.24 -11.82 -10.42
C ILE A 125 -3.26 -10.69 -11.45
N LEU A 126 -2.26 -9.80 -11.44
CA LEU A 126 -2.15 -8.71 -12.40
C LEU A 126 -2.07 -9.21 -13.83
N THR A 127 -1.27 -10.25 -14.10
CA THR A 127 -1.16 -10.86 -15.43
C THR A 127 -2.51 -11.42 -15.87
N ALA A 128 -3.23 -12.09 -14.98
CA ALA A 128 -4.57 -12.60 -15.28
C ALA A 128 -5.55 -11.46 -15.63
N LEU A 129 -5.53 -10.37 -14.86
CA LEU A 129 -6.37 -9.19 -15.12
C LEU A 129 -6.06 -8.56 -16.48
N VAL A 130 -4.78 -8.40 -16.83
CA VAL A 130 -4.35 -7.85 -18.13
C VAL A 130 -4.75 -8.77 -19.28
N VAL A 131 -4.62 -10.09 -19.13
CA VAL A 131 -5.03 -11.05 -20.17
C VAL A 131 -6.54 -11.01 -20.39
N ILE A 132 -7.33 -10.92 -19.32
CA ILE A 132 -8.79 -10.80 -19.41
C ILE A 132 -9.17 -9.50 -20.11
N ASP A 133 -8.53 -8.39 -19.75
CA ASP A 133 -8.72 -7.10 -20.42
C ASP A 133 -8.42 -7.19 -21.92
N ALA A 134 -7.25 -7.71 -22.28
CA ALA A 134 -6.79 -7.81 -23.67
C ALA A 134 -7.62 -8.77 -24.55
N THR A 135 -8.34 -9.72 -23.96
CA THR A 135 -9.10 -10.75 -24.70
C THR A 135 -10.60 -10.48 -24.76
N SER A 136 -11.07 -9.42 -24.10
CA SER A 136 -12.48 -9.08 -24.03
C SER A 136 -12.98 -8.23 -25.22
N MET A 137 -14.25 -8.40 -25.57
CA MET A 137 -14.91 -7.53 -26.55
C MET A 137 -15.37 -6.24 -25.85
N THR A 138 -15.08 -5.09 -26.46
CA THR A 138 -15.40 -3.73 -25.97
C THR A 138 -16.89 -3.60 -25.61
N MET A 139 -17.21 -3.85 -24.35
CA MET A 139 -18.51 -3.65 -23.72
C MET A 139 -18.39 -2.52 -22.71
N SER A 140 -19.52 -1.92 -22.31
CA SER A 140 -19.51 -0.89 -21.27
C SER A 140 -18.88 -1.45 -19.97
N CYS A 141 -17.91 -0.73 -19.38
CA CYS A 141 -17.13 -1.14 -18.21
C CYS A 141 -17.90 -1.58 -16.96
N ILE A 142 -19.19 -1.27 -16.87
CA ILE A 142 -20.01 -1.67 -15.72
C ILE A 142 -20.48 -3.12 -15.85
N ASN A 143 -20.68 -3.59 -17.09
CA ASN A 143 -21.34 -4.86 -17.41
C ASN A 143 -20.44 -5.86 -18.16
N SER A 144 -19.14 -5.58 -18.29
CA SER A 144 -18.23 -6.39 -19.08
C SER A 144 -17.58 -7.53 -18.28
N PRO A 145 -17.08 -8.59 -18.93
CA PRO A 145 -16.28 -9.64 -18.28
C PRO A 145 -15.10 -9.09 -17.47
N GLU A 146 -14.47 -8.01 -17.95
CA GLU A 146 -13.40 -7.28 -17.27
C GLU A 146 -13.89 -6.74 -15.93
N ALA A 147 -15.12 -6.22 -15.87
CA ALA A 147 -15.74 -5.78 -14.64
C ALA A 147 -15.91 -6.93 -13.63
N SER A 148 -16.19 -8.15 -14.08
CA SER A 148 -16.32 -9.33 -13.23
C SER A 148 -14.98 -9.83 -12.68
N ALA A 149 -13.94 -9.87 -13.52
CA ALA A 149 -12.59 -10.26 -13.09
C ALA A 149 -11.94 -9.22 -12.18
N VAL A 150 -12.25 -7.95 -12.39
CA VAL A 150 -11.84 -6.86 -11.50
C VAL A 150 -12.59 -6.93 -10.18
N THR A 151 -13.89 -7.27 -10.20
CA THR A 151 -14.65 -7.47 -8.96
C THR A 151 -14.01 -8.55 -8.09
N SER A 152 -13.54 -9.65 -8.69
CA SER A 152 -12.85 -10.69 -7.93
C SER A 152 -11.51 -10.22 -7.32
N ALA A 153 -10.79 -9.28 -7.95
CA ALA A 153 -9.59 -8.69 -7.35
C ALA A 153 -9.90 -7.85 -6.10
N TYR A 154 -11.02 -7.12 -6.08
CA TYR A 154 -11.49 -6.48 -4.86
C TYR A 154 -11.90 -7.51 -3.80
N ASP A 155 -12.59 -8.59 -4.19
CA ASP A 155 -12.97 -9.66 -3.26
C ASP A 155 -11.73 -10.33 -2.62
N PHE A 156 -10.71 -10.62 -3.41
CA PHE A 156 -9.42 -11.12 -2.92
C PHE A 156 -8.77 -10.12 -1.96
N SER A 157 -8.79 -8.83 -2.32
CA SER A 157 -8.22 -7.78 -1.48
C SER A 157 -8.95 -7.68 -0.13
N LEU A 158 -10.28 -7.73 -0.13
CA LEU A 158 -11.09 -7.73 1.08
C LEU A 158 -10.78 -8.97 1.94
N ALA A 159 -10.77 -10.16 1.35
CA ALA A 159 -10.49 -11.41 2.08
C ALA A 159 -9.13 -11.36 2.79
N ILE A 160 -8.09 -10.88 2.10
CA ILE A 160 -6.75 -10.69 2.68
C ILE A 160 -6.78 -9.63 3.78
N THR A 161 -7.46 -8.50 3.55
CA THR A 161 -7.59 -7.42 4.54
C THR A 161 -8.26 -7.91 5.82
N THR A 162 -9.36 -8.66 5.71
CA THR A 162 -10.05 -9.25 6.86
C THR A 162 -9.13 -10.19 7.65
N VAL A 163 -8.33 -11.02 6.97
CA VAL A 163 -7.31 -11.85 7.63
C VAL A 163 -6.29 -10.99 8.38
N CYS A 164 -5.85 -9.88 7.79
CA CYS A 164 -4.93 -8.94 8.43
C CYS A 164 -5.55 -8.27 9.66
N VAL A 165 -6.80 -7.81 9.58
CA VAL A 165 -7.51 -7.17 10.70
C VAL A 165 -7.71 -8.15 11.84
N VAL A 166 -8.08 -9.40 11.56
CA VAL A 166 -8.17 -10.46 12.58
C VAL A 166 -6.78 -10.72 13.20
N GLY A 167 -5.74 -10.83 12.39
CA GLY A 167 -4.36 -11.00 12.87
C GLY A 167 -3.90 -9.85 13.78
N LEU A 168 -4.17 -8.61 13.39
CA LEU A 168 -3.89 -7.40 14.18
C LEU A 168 -4.69 -7.37 15.49
N ALA A 169 -5.97 -7.78 15.47
CA ALA A 169 -6.78 -7.89 16.68
C ALA A 169 -6.21 -8.93 17.67
N LEU A 170 -5.76 -10.08 17.17
CA LEU A 170 -5.10 -11.11 17.98
C LEU A 170 -3.77 -10.60 18.57
N LEU A 171 -2.98 -9.88 17.76
CA LEU A 171 -1.75 -9.24 18.21
C LEU A 171 -2.02 -8.19 19.31
N LEU A 172 -3.06 -7.38 19.15
CA LEU A 172 -3.49 -6.41 20.16
C LEU A 172 -3.86 -7.06 21.47
N HIS A 173 -4.71 -8.08 21.42
CA HIS A 173 -5.17 -8.80 22.60
C HIS A 173 -3.99 -9.37 23.41
N ARG A 174 -2.98 -9.91 22.72
CA ARG A 174 -1.77 -10.45 23.36
C ARG A 174 -0.83 -9.37 23.91
N ASN A 175 -0.88 -8.16 23.37
CA ASN A 175 0.07 -7.08 23.68
C ASN A 175 -0.52 -5.90 24.47
N LEU A 176 -1.68 -6.05 25.11
CA LEU A 176 -2.39 -4.97 25.80
C LEU A 176 -1.53 -4.14 26.79
N ASN A 177 -0.54 -4.77 27.43
CA ASN A 177 0.33 -4.14 28.42
C ASN A 177 1.78 -3.91 27.91
N SER A 178 2.04 -4.11 26.62
CA SER A 178 3.39 -3.98 26.05
C SER A 178 3.60 -2.66 25.32
N ALA A 179 4.86 -2.27 25.13
CA ALA A 179 5.23 -1.12 24.31
C ALA A 179 4.76 -1.26 22.84
N TYR A 180 4.45 -2.49 22.39
CA TYR A 180 3.94 -2.78 21.05
C TYR A 180 2.44 -2.48 20.89
N PHE A 181 1.69 -2.25 21.98
CA PHE A 181 0.27 -1.97 21.91
C PHE A 181 -0.05 -0.78 20.99
N ARG A 182 0.62 0.37 21.19
CA ARG A 182 0.31 1.59 20.42
C ARG A 182 0.59 1.42 18.93
N PRO A 183 1.75 0.87 18.50
CA PRO A 183 1.99 0.59 17.08
C PRO A 183 0.97 -0.34 16.44
N VAL A 184 0.65 -1.46 17.09
CA VAL A 184 -0.31 -2.42 16.54
C VAL A 184 -1.72 -1.82 16.52
N MET A 185 -2.07 -0.99 17.51
CA MET A 185 -3.38 -0.34 17.58
C MET A 185 -3.58 0.66 16.44
N LEU A 186 -2.54 1.44 16.11
CA LEU A 186 -2.62 2.31 14.96
C LEU A 186 -2.84 1.50 13.67
N HIS A 187 -2.07 0.43 13.47
CA HIS A 187 -2.21 -0.40 12.26
C HIS A 187 -3.62 -1.01 12.19
N PHE A 188 -4.13 -1.54 13.30
CA PHE A 188 -5.48 -2.08 13.36
C PHE A 188 -6.55 -1.05 12.97
N ILE A 189 -6.52 0.14 13.58
CA ILE A 189 -7.50 1.20 13.30
C ILE A 189 -7.36 1.70 11.86
N ALA A 190 -6.12 1.93 11.40
CA ALA A 190 -5.86 2.41 10.05
C ALA A 190 -6.33 1.40 9.00
N THR A 191 -5.96 0.12 9.12
CA THR A 191 -6.42 -0.94 8.21
C THR A 191 -7.95 -1.06 8.21
N LEU A 192 -8.58 -1.07 9.39
CA LEU A 192 -10.04 -1.23 9.49
C LEU A 192 -10.79 -0.10 8.76
N PHE A 193 -10.42 1.15 9.03
CA PHE A 193 -11.16 2.31 8.53
C PHE A 193 -10.73 2.79 7.15
N LEU A 194 -9.48 2.56 6.76
CA LEU A 194 -8.93 3.07 5.50
C LEU A 194 -8.80 1.99 4.42
N GLU A 195 -8.90 0.70 4.76
CA GLU A 195 -8.86 -0.40 3.79
C GLU A 195 -10.10 -1.30 3.86
N GLU A 196 -10.39 -1.94 5.00
CA GLU A 196 -11.44 -2.96 5.09
C GLU A 196 -12.85 -2.40 4.85
N ILE A 197 -13.24 -1.35 5.56
CA ILE A 197 -14.56 -0.72 5.40
C ILE A 197 -14.74 -0.14 3.98
N PRO A 198 -13.76 0.59 3.40
CA PRO A 198 -13.84 1.05 2.01
C PRO A 198 -13.99 -0.08 1.00
N LEU A 199 -13.17 -1.14 1.10
CA LEU A 199 -13.26 -2.31 0.23
C LEU A 199 -14.62 -3.00 0.32
N LEU A 200 -15.11 -3.23 1.55
CA LEU A 200 -16.43 -3.80 1.78
C LEU A 200 -17.53 -2.94 1.16
N THR A 201 -17.45 -1.62 1.34
CA THR A 201 -18.42 -0.66 0.77
C THR A 201 -18.41 -0.69 -0.75
N CYS A 202 -17.22 -0.68 -1.36
CA CYS A 202 -17.05 -0.79 -2.80
C CYS A 202 -17.69 -2.07 -3.36
N ILE A 203 -17.43 -3.20 -2.71
CA ILE A 203 -17.97 -4.52 -3.08
C ILE A 203 -19.50 -4.55 -2.94
N LEU A 204 -20.06 -4.07 -1.83
CA LEU A 204 -21.51 -4.02 -1.63
C LEU A 204 -22.21 -3.13 -2.67
N LEU A 205 -21.64 -1.98 -3.00
CA LEU A 205 -22.15 -1.09 -4.04
C LEU A 205 -22.04 -1.72 -5.43
N LYS A 206 -20.97 -2.48 -5.69
CA LYS A 206 -20.78 -3.18 -6.96
C LYS A 206 -21.80 -4.31 -7.13
N TYR A 207 -21.97 -5.17 -6.13
CA TYR A 207 -22.94 -6.28 -6.17
C TYR A 207 -24.41 -5.82 -6.18
N SER A 208 -24.69 -4.60 -5.70
CA SER A 208 -26.02 -3.97 -5.84
C SER A 208 -26.22 -3.27 -7.20
N ASN A 209 -25.25 -3.36 -8.12
CA ASN A 209 -25.26 -2.66 -9.42
C ASN A 209 -25.43 -1.15 -9.30
N SER A 210 -24.96 -0.56 -8.19
CA SER A 210 -25.02 0.88 -7.96
C SER A 210 -23.98 1.62 -8.80
N LYS A 211 -24.39 2.73 -9.42
CA LYS A 211 -23.46 3.64 -10.12
C LYS A 211 -22.43 4.26 -9.17
N SER A 212 -22.74 4.35 -7.88
CA SER A 212 -21.82 4.85 -6.85
C SER A 212 -20.62 3.92 -6.59
N ALA A 213 -20.60 2.71 -7.15
CA ALA A 213 -19.47 1.79 -7.02
C ALA A 213 -18.17 2.36 -7.63
N ILE A 214 -18.27 3.15 -8.70
CA ILE A 214 -17.10 3.80 -9.32
C ILE A 214 -16.48 4.79 -8.35
N PHE A 215 -17.29 5.68 -7.79
CA PHE A 215 -16.83 6.64 -6.78
C PHE A 215 -16.28 5.94 -5.53
N ALA A 216 -16.87 4.82 -5.11
CA ALA A 216 -16.37 4.04 -3.98
C ALA A 216 -15.00 3.39 -4.28
N ALA A 217 -14.76 2.95 -5.51
CA ALA A 217 -13.45 2.47 -5.94
C ALA A 217 -12.40 3.59 -5.93
N ASP A 218 -12.73 4.77 -6.46
CA ASP A 218 -11.84 5.93 -6.42
C ASP A 218 -11.50 6.32 -4.98
N LEU A 219 -12.52 6.40 -4.12
CA LEU A 219 -12.35 6.70 -2.71
C LEU A 219 -11.49 5.64 -2.00
N THR A 220 -11.66 4.36 -2.35
CA THR A 220 -10.83 3.28 -1.79
C THR A 220 -9.35 3.48 -2.15
N ASN A 221 -9.04 3.82 -3.40
CA ASN A 221 -7.67 4.12 -3.81
C ASN A 221 -7.06 5.29 -3.02
N TRP A 222 -7.85 6.35 -2.80
CA TRP A 222 -7.40 7.50 -2.02
C TRP A 222 -7.16 7.15 -0.55
N LEU A 223 -8.06 6.37 0.06
CA LEU A 223 -7.95 5.96 1.45
C LEU A 223 -6.78 4.99 1.67
N VAL A 224 -6.52 4.09 0.73
CA VAL A 224 -5.33 3.21 0.72
C VAL A 224 -4.03 4.03 0.65
N CYS A 225 -4.01 5.11 -0.14
CA CYS A 225 -2.87 6.03 -0.16
C CYS A 225 -2.70 6.75 1.20
N ILE A 226 -3.78 7.24 1.78
CA ILE A 226 -3.75 7.88 3.11
C ILE A 226 -3.29 6.89 4.19
N HIS A 227 -3.68 5.62 4.10
CA HIS A 227 -3.21 4.54 4.96
C HIS A 227 -1.68 4.40 4.88
N SER A 228 -1.11 4.36 3.67
CA SER A 228 0.33 4.30 3.47
C SER A 228 1.06 5.54 4.04
N LEU A 229 0.59 6.76 3.73
CA LEU A 229 1.12 8.01 4.29
C LEU A 229 1.13 8.01 5.82
N LEU A 230 0.05 7.51 6.43
CA LEU A 230 -0.07 7.41 7.88
C LEU A 230 0.96 6.45 8.47
N HIS A 231 1.16 5.28 7.84
CA HIS A 231 2.17 4.30 8.26
C HIS A 231 3.58 4.86 8.12
N SER A 232 3.88 5.51 7.00
CA SER A 232 5.15 6.21 6.74
C SER A 232 5.43 7.31 7.77
N SER A 233 4.42 8.13 8.08
CA SER A 233 4.52 9.19 9.10
C SER A 233 4.77 8.61 10.49
N TYR A 234 4.06 7.54 10.83
CA TYR A 234 4.20 6.87 12.12
C TYR A 234 5.54 6.14 12.26
N PHE A 235 6.07 5.58 11.16
CA PHE A 235 7.41 5.01 11.11
C PHE A 235 8.46 6.06 11.51
N VAL A 236 8.41 7.26 10.90
CA VAL A 236 9.34 8.35 11.24
C VAL A 236 9.16 8.80 12.70
N TYR A 237 7.91 8.90 13.16
CA TYR A 237 7.60 9.33 14.52
C TYR A 237 8.13 8.37 15.60
N ASN A 238 8.17 7.06 15.35
CA ASN A 238 8.65 6.11 16.36
C ASN A 238 10.15 5.82 16.31
N HIS A 239 10.79 5.93 15.15
CA HIS A 239 12.20 5.58 15.01
C HIS A 239 13.13 6.79 15.22
N GLN A 240 13.66 6.92 16.43
CA GLN A 240 14.52 8.06 16.81
C GLN A 240 15.81 8.14 15.99
N ASP A 241 16.48 7.01 15.80
CA ASP A 241 17.69 6.89 14.99
C ASP A 241 17.45 7.29 13.53
N TYR A 242 16.26 7.00 13.01
CA TYR A 242 15.83 7.50 11.70
C TYR A 242 15.72 9.03 11.70
N ARG A 243 15.04 9.63 12.68
CA ARG A 243 14.91 11.10 12.79
C ARG A 243 16.25 11.81 12.93
N GLU A 244 17.19 11.20 13.66
CA GLU A 244 18.55 11.73 13.81
C GLU A 244 19.32 11.69 12.49
N ALA A 245 19.18 10.62 11.70
CA ALA A 245 19.77 10.54 10.36
C ALA A 245 19.22 11.63 9.43
N VAL A 246 17.90 11.86 9.45
CA VAL A 246 17.26 12.95 8.69
C VAL A 246 17.81 14.31 9.10
N LYS A 247 17.88 14.60 10.42
CA LYS A 247 18.47 15.86 10.92
C LYS A 247 19.92 16.04 10.47
N SER A 248 20.70 14.96 10.46
CA SER A 248 22.10 14.96 10.00
C SER A 248 22.21 15.26 8.51
N LEU A 249 21.34 14.66 7.67
CA LEU A 249 21.27 14.94 6.24
C LEU A 249 21.00 16.42 5.96
N PHE A 250 20.01 17.01 6.62
CA PHE A 250 19.71 18.44 6.48
C PHE A 250 20.85 19.34 6.94
N LYS A 251 21.54 18.98 8.04
CA LYS A 251 22.73 19.72 8.49
C LYS A 251 23.85 19.67 7.46
N LYS A 252 24.17 18.50 6.89
CA LYS A 252 25.19 18.35 5.84
C LYS A 252 24.85 19.20 4.62
N TRP A 253 23.59 19.17 4.18
CA TRP A 253 23.12 19.96 3.04
C TRP A 253 23.24 21.46 3.28
N LYS A 254 22.92 21.93 4.50
CA LYS A 254 23.10 23.34 4.90
C LYS A 254 24.58 23.76 4.88
N VAL A 255 25.48 22.89 5.35
CA VAL A 255 26.93 23.17 5.37
C VAL A 255 27.52 23.23 3.96
N VAL A 256 27.12 22.32 3.06
CA VAL A 256 27.55 22.34 1.66
C VAL A 256 27.11 23.64 0.97
N ARG A 257 25.87 24.10 1.21
CA ARG A 257 25.38 25.38 0.67
C ARG A 257 26.10 26.61 1.22
N SER A 258 26.59 26.57 2.46
CA SER A 258 27.35 27.70 3.04
C SER A 258 28.82 27.75 2.63
N GLY A 259 29.39 26.64 2.14
CA GLY A 259 30.79 26.57 1.72
C GLY A 259 31.00 26.73 0.20
N SER A 260 29.93 26.86 -0.58
CA SER A 260 29.95 27.05 -2.03
C SER A 260 29.66 28.51 -2.45
N GLY A 261 29.92 29.47 -1.57
CA GLY A 261 29.79 30.91 -1.81
C GLY A 261 31.13 31.57 -2.00
#